data_AF-A0A5E4LFQ0-F1
#
_entry.id   AF-A0A5E4LFQ0-F1
#
_cell.length_a   1.000
_cell.length_b   1.000
_cell.length_c   1.000
_cell.angle_alpha   90.00
_cell.angle_beta   90.00
_cell.angle_gamma   90.00
#
_symmetry.space_group_name_H-M   'P 1'
#
loop_
_entity.id
_entity.type
_entity.pdbx_description
1 polymer ?
#
loop_
_entity_poly.entity_id
_entity_poly.type
_entity_poly.pdbx_seq_one_letter_code
_entity_poly.pdbx_strand_id
1 'polypeptide(L)'
;MATKIRRDMLIGELIMAYPAAVEVLFERGFHCIGCGLSAYETLEQGCAAHGFDDAVIDEILKEIEKKTEEEKARLEGVADSKEKAGGKMAEKKKKAASARERKKK
;
A
#
# COMPACT_ATOMS: atom_id res chain seq x y z
N MET A 1 0.93 11.43 -18.44
CA MET A 1 -0.51 11.73 -18.31
C MET A 1 -0.77 11.97 -16.83
N ALA A 2 -1.25 13.14 -16.44
CA ALA A 2 -1.60 13.41 -15.04
C ALA A 2 -2.97 12.78 -14.78
N THR A 3 -2.98 11.52 -14.35
CA THR A 3 -4.16 10.93 -13.73
C THR A 3 -4.51 11.78 -12.51
N LYS A 4 -5.72 12.31 -12.47
CA LYS A 4 -6.20 13.12 -11.35
C LYS A 4 -6.41 12.19 -10.16
N ILE A 5 -5.87 12.53 -8.99
CA ILE A 5 -6.04 11.71 -7.79
C ILE A 5 -7.50 11.80 -7.35
N ARG A 6 -8.10 10.65 -6.99
CA ARG A 6 -9.50 10.57 -6.58
C ARG A 6 -9.65 9.76 -5.28
N ARG A 7 -10.63 10.16 -4.47
CA ARG A 7 -11.04 9.48 -3.22
C ARG A 7 -11.62 8.08 -3.41
N ASP A 8 -12.17 7.80 -4.60
CA ASP A 8 -12.65 6.46 -4.98
C ASP A 8 -11.52 5.51 -5.45
N MET A 9 -10.28 5.96 -5.54
CA MET A 9 -9.16 5.08 -5.89
C MET A 9 -8.87 4.08 -4.78
N LEU A 10 -8.49 2.87 -5.20
CA LEU A 10 -7.91 1.87 -4.32
C LEU A 10 -6.58 2.38 -3.78
N ILE A 11 -6.37 2.22 -2.47
CA ILE A 11 -5.14 2.64 -1.79
C ILE A 11 -3.93 1.96 -2.41
N GLY A 12 -4.05 0.69 -2.81
CA GLY A 12 -2.97 -0.05 -3.48
C GLY A 12 -2.54 0.60 -4.80
N GLU A 13 -3.50 0.93 -5.66
CA GLU A 13 -3.25 1.61 -6.94
C GLU A 13 -2.69 3.01 -6.74
N LEU A 14 -3.22 3.75 -5.76
CA LEU A 14 -2.76 5.08 -5.40
C LEU A 14 -1.29 5.08 -5.02
N ILE A 15 -0.86 4.15 -4.15
CA ILE A 15 0.54 4.07 -3.69
C ILE A 15 1.48 3.65 -4.82
N MET A 16 1.03 2.77 -5.72
CA MET A 16 1.81 2.36 -6.88
C MET A 16 1.99 3.50 -7.89
N ALA A 17 0.95 4.32 -8.10
CA ALA A 17 1.01 5.48 -8.98
C ALA A 17 1.74 6.67 -8.34
N TYR A 18 1.62 6.82 -7.02
CA TYR A 18 2.13 7.95 -6.24
C TYR A 18 2.87 7.45 -5.00
N PRO A 19 4.18 7.16 -5.08
CA PRO A 19 4.95 6.68 -3.94
C PRO A 19 4.99 7.71 -2.79
N ALA A 20 4.88 9.00 -3.10
CA ALA A 20 4.76 10.08 -2.11
C ALA A 20 3.49 9.97 -1.24
N ALA A 21 2.45 9.27 -1.71
CA ALA A 21 1.24 9.04 -0.93
C ALA A 21 1.50 8.20 0.33
N VAL A 22 2.54 7.35 0.32
CA VAL A 22 2.92 6.52 1.47
C VAL A 22 3.24 7.39 2.68
N GLU A 23 4.07 8.42 2.51
CA GLU A 23 4.48 9.27 3.63
C GLU A 23 3.30 10.06 4.20
N VAL A 24 2.47 10.65 3.33
CA VAL A 24 1.27 11.41 3.75
C VAL A 24 0.31 10.54 4.56
N LEU A 25 -0.03 9.36 4.03
CA LEU A 25 -0.95 8.43 4.69
C LEU A 25 -0.39 7.93 6.02
N PHE A 26 0.92 7.67 6.07
CA PHE A 26 1.60 7.24 7.28
C PHE A 26 1.56 8.31 8.38
N GLU A 27 1.83 9.57 8.04
CA GLU A 27 1.72 10.71 8.96
C GLU A 27 0.29 10.91 9.49
N ARG A 28 -0.72 10.56 8.71
CA ARG A 28 -2.14 10.62 9.09
C ARG A 28 -2.64 9.38 9.85
N GLY A 29 -1.75 8.43 10.15
CA GLY A 29 -2.07 7.27 11.01
C GLY A 29 -2.46 6.00 10.27
N PHE A 30 -2.39 5.96 8.94
CA PHE A 30 -2.61 4.75 8.14
C PHE A 30 -1.39 3.82 8.15
N HIS A 31 -1.01 3.32 9.32
CA HIS A 31 0.09 2.36 9.46
C HIS A 31 -0.20 1.02 8.77
N CYS A 32 -1.48 0.74 8.48
CA CYS A 32 -1.95 -0.46 7.82
C CYS A 32 -1.88 -0.42 6.28
N ILE A 33 -1.42 0.67 5.62
CA ILE A 33 -1.43 0.72 4.13
C ILE A 33 -0.64 -0.41 3.46
N GLY A 34 0.35 -0.98 4.15
CA GLY A 34 1.13 -2.13 3.68
C GLY A 34 0.46 -3.49 3.91
N CYS A 35 -0.70 -3.54 4.57
CA CYS A 35 -1.47 -4.75 4.72
C CYS A 35 -2.16 -5.07 3.39
N GLY A 36 -2.06 -6.33 2.94
CA GLY A 36 -2.67 -6.76 1.68
C GLY A 36 -4.19 -6.56 1.62
N LEU A 37 -4.87 -6.39 2.76
CA LEU A 37 -6.29 -6.07 2.81
C LEU A 37 -6.57 -4.60 2.46
N SER A 38 -5.79 -3.67 3.01
CA SER A 38 -5.97 -2.24 2.79
C SER A 38 -5.67 -1.81 1.36
N ALA A 39 -4.91 -2.61 0.60
CA ALA A 39 -4.71 -2.39 -0.83
C ALA A 39 -6.01 -2.49 -1.65
N TYR A 40 -7.01 -3.27 -1.17
CA TYR A 40 -8.32 -3.43 -1.80
C TYR A 40 -9.39 -2.49 -1.23
N GLU A 41 -9.03 -1.64 -0.29
CA GLU A 41 -9.92 -0.58 0.23
C GLU A 41 -9.74 0.71 -0.58
N THR A 42 -10.82 1.46 -0.73
CA THR A 42 -10.75 2.82 -1.28
C THR A 42 -10.25 3.80 -0.23
N LEU A 43 -9.65 4.91 -0.66
CA LEU A 43 -9.19 5.96 0.26
C LEU A 43 -10.34 6.46 1.14
N GLU A 44 -11.54 6.64 0.56
CA GLU A 44 -12.74 7.06 1.29
C GLU A 44 -13.15 6.06 2.37
N GLN A 45 -13.18 4.76 2.05
CA GLN A 45 -13.52 3.72 3.04
C GLN A 45 -12.50 3.64 4.17
N GLY A 46 -11.21 3.69 3.83
CA GLY A 46 -10.14 3.71 4.83
C GLY A 46 -10.24 4.93 5.75
N CYS A 47 -10.54 6.11 5.19
CA CYS A 47 -10.74 7.33 5.98
C CYS A 47 -12.00 7.26 6.86
N ALA A 48 -13.09 6.76 6.32
CA ALA A 48 -14.35 6.58 7.06
C ALA A 48 -14.20 5.59 8.22
N ALA A 49 -13.44 4.49 8.05
CA ALA A 49 -13.15 3.53 9.12
C ALA A 49 -12.37 4.13 10.29
N HIS A 50 -11.61 5.21 10.04
CA HIS A 50 -10.86 5.97 11.03
C HIS A 50 -11.61 7.20 11.56
N GLY A 51 -12.85 7.44 11.10
CA GLY A 51 -13.68 8.57 11.53
C GLY A 51 -13.25 9.92 10.95
N PHE A 52 -12.60 9.92 9.78
CA PHE A 52 -12.26 11.16 9.07
C PHE A 52 -13.41 11.63 8.18
N ASP A 53 -13.70 12.92 8.23
CA ASP A 53 -14.67 13.58 7.36
C ASP A 53 -14.12 13.83 5.94
N ASP A 54 -15.02 14.07 4.99
CA ASP A 54 -14.69 14.41 3.60
C ASP A 54 -13.67 15.56 3.47
N ALA A 55 -13.69 16.52 4.41
CA ALA A 55 -12.74 17.63 4.44
C ALA A 55 -11.30 17.15 4.64
N VAL A 56 -11.09 16.17 5.54
CA VAL A 56 -9.76 15.60 5.82
C VAL A 56 -9.27 14.80 4.61
N ILE A 57 -10.17 14.09 3.93
CA ILE A 57 -9.85 13.35 2.71
C ILE A 57 -9.35 14.32 1.62
N ASP A 58 -10.02 15.46 1.44
CA ASP A 58 -9.62 16.48 0.48
C ASP A 58 -8.25 17.10 0.82
N GLU A 59 -7.96 17.32 2.11
CA GLU A 59 -6.65 17.75 2.56
C GLU A 59 -5.55 16.72 2.27
N ILE A 60 -5.82 15.44 2.52
CA ILE A 60 -4.88 14.35 2.21
C ILE A 60 -4.59 14.32 0.71
N LEU A 61 -5.61 14.40 -0.14
CA LEU A 61 -5.44 14.40 -1.59
C LEU A 61 -4.56 15.55 -2.06
N LYS A 62 -4.80 16.77 -1.56
CA LYS A 62 -3.98 17.95 -1.86
C LYS A 62 -2.54 17.79 -1.40
N GLU A 63 -2.33 17.23 -0.21
CA GLU A 63 -0.99 17.00 0.33
C GLU A 63 -0.22 15.97 -0.52
N ILE A 64 -0.89 14.91 -1.00
CA ILE A 64 -0.31 13.93 -1.92
C ILE A 64 0.07 14.58 -3.24
N GLU A 65 -0.80 15.42 -3.83
CA GLU A 65 -0.50 16.12 -5.08
C GLU A 65 0.73 17.03 -4.92
N LYS A 66 0.78 17.80 -3.84
CA LYS A 66 1.91 18.68 -3.52
C LYS A 66 3.21 17.88 -3.35
N LYS A 67 3.20 16.84 -2.50
CA LYS A 67 4.39 16.00 -2.30
C LYS A 67 4.79 15.24 -3.55
N THR A 68 3.83 14.87 -4.42
CA THR A 68 4.14 14.22 -5.70
C THR A 68 4.94 15.16 -6.61
N GLU A 69 4.63 16.46 -6.63
CA GLU A 69 5.42 17.44 -7.40
C GLU A 69 6.82 17.61 -6.80
N GLU A 70 6.93 17.68 -5.47
CA GLU A 70 8.21 17.79 -4.76
C GLU A 70 9.09 16.53 -4.92
N GLU A 71 8.47 15.34 -4.84
CA GLU A 71 9.15 14.06 -4.97
C GLU A 71 9.50 13.76 -6.44
N LYS A 72 8.69 14.19 -7.43
CA LYS A 72 9.09 14.11 -8.85
C LYS A 72 10.38 14.88 -9.12
N ALA A 73 10.55 16.04 -8.50
CA ALA A 73 11.79 16.82 -8.60
C ALA A 73 12.99 16.10 -7.95
N ARG A 74 12.73 15.16 -7.03
CA ARG A 74 13.76 14.41 -6.28
C ARG A 74 14.06 13.02 -6.85
N LEU A 75 13.08 12.35 -7.45
CA LEU A 75 13.15 10.95 -7.89
C LEU A 75 13.80 10.73 -9.26
N GLU A 76 14.10 11.76 -10.05
CA GLU A 76 14.94 11.59 -11.26
C GLU A 76 16.35 11.00 -10.95
N GLY A 77 16.73 10.89 -9.67
CA GLY A 77 17.98 10.24 -9.23
C GLY A 77 17.87 8.83 -8.62
N VAL A 78 16.67 8.26 -8.37
CA VAL A 78 16.51 7.00 -7.60
C VAL A 78 15.43 6.09 -8.23
N ALA A 79 15.62 5.69 -9.47
CA ALA A 79 14.77 4.68 -10.14
C ALA A 79 15.27 3.23 -9.98
N ASP A 80 16.42 3.00 -9.33
CA ASP A 80 17.01 1.66 -9.17
C ASP A 80 16.97 1.23 -7.70
N SER A 81 15.87 0.61 -7.25
CA SER A 81 15.80 -0.33 -6.11
C SER A 81 14.44 -0.34 -5.40
N LYS A 82 13.32 -0.70 -6.05
CA LYS A 82 12.22 -1.37 -5.31
C LYS A 82 11.19 -2.10 -6.16
N GLU A 83 11.64 -2.92 -7.10
CA GLU A 83 10.82 -4.03 -7.65
C GLU A 83 10.59 -5.18 -6.62
N LYS A 84 10.79 -4.94 -5.32
CA LYS A 84 10.64 -5.98 -4.27
C LYS A 84 9.70 -5.55 -3.15
N ALA A 85 8.41 -5.44 -3.47
CA ALA A 85 7.35 -5.54 -2.47
C ALA A 85 6.04 -6.09 -3.08
N GLY A 86 6.15 -7.01 -4.03
CA GLY A 86 5.01 -7.75 -4.59
C GLY A 86 5.39 -9.22 -4.73
N GLY A 87 5.41 -9.96 -3.62
CA GLY A 87 5.86 -11.35 -3.67
C GLY A 87 5.60 -12.14 -2.39
N LYS A 88 4.61 -13.03 -2.49
CA LYS A 88 4.29 -14.17 -1.61
C LYS A 88 3.48 -13.89 -0.34
N MET A 89 2.16 -13.82 -0.52
CA MET A 89 1.22 -14.40 0.44
C MET A 89 0.35 -15.45 -0.29
N ALA A 90 0.97 -16.60 -0.53
CA ALA A 90 0.26 -17.85 -0.83
C ALA A 90 0.92 -18.94 0.02
N GLU A 91 0.44 -19.01 1.26
CA GLU A 91 0.25 -20.21 2.08
C GLU A 91 1.32 -21.30 2.06
N LYS A 92 2.23 -21.22 3.05
CA LYS A 92 3.07 -22.34 3.50
C LYS A 92 2.47 -22.91 4.79
N LYS A 93 1.88 -24.11 4.72
CA LYS A 93 1.77 -25.17 5.76
C LYS A 93 0.76 -26.22 5.22
N LYS A 94 1.13 -27.48 4.96
CA LYS A 94 1.27 -28.53 5.97
C LYS A 94 2.24 -29.63 5.47
N LYS A 95 3.45 -29.67 6.04
CA LYS A 95 4.34 -30.84 6.06
C LYS A 95 4.16 -31.49 7.44
N ALA A 96 3.28 -32.49 7.54
CA ALA A 96 3.13 -33.34 8.73
C ALA A 96 2.30 -34.59 8.40
N ALA A 97 2.91 -35.59 7.77
CA ALA A 97 2.44 -36.98 7.81
C ALA A 97 3.61 -37.94 7.56
N SER A 98 4.30 -38.27 8.65
CA SER A 98 4.83 -39.61 8.93
C SER A 98 5.67 -40.33 7.87
N ALA A 99 6.95 -39.98 7.82
CA ALA A 99 8.03 -40.92 7.48
C ALA A 99 8.24 -41.98 8.61
N ARG A 100 7.20 -42.77 8.89
CA ARG A 100 7.25 -44.07 9.57
C ARG A 100 6.70 -45.03 8.51
N GLU A 101 7.48 -45.84 7.81
CA GLU A 101 8.01 -47.12 8.28
C GLU A 101 9.14 -47.56 7.33
N ARG A 102 10.37 -47.11 7.60
CA ARG A 102 11.60 -47.74 7.08
C ARG A 102 12.48 -48.11 8.26
N LYS A 103 11.96 -48.95 9.16
CA LYS A 103 12.70 -49.59 10.27
C LYS A 103 11.89 -50.76 10.84
N LYS A 104 11.81 -51.83 10.06
CA LYS A 104 11.54 -53.24 10.41
C LYS A 104 11.92 -53.98 9.12
N LYS A 105 13.06 -54.66 9.02
CA LYS A 105 13.36 -55.94 9.66
C LYS A 105 12.15 -56.87 9.66
#